data_AF-A0A452RUQ9-F1
#
_entry.id   AF-A0A452RUQ9-F1
#
_cell.length_a   1.000
_cell.length_b   1.000
_cell.length_c   1.000
_cell.angle_alpha   90.00
_cell.angle_beta   90.00
_cell.angle_gamma   90.00
#
_symmetry.space_group_name_H-M   'P 1'
#
loop_
_entity.id
_entity.type
_entity.pdbx_description
1 polymer ?
#
loop_
_entity_poly.entity_id
_entity_poly.type
_entity_poly.pdbx_seq_one_letter_code
_entity_poly.pdbx_strand_id
1 'polypeptide(L)'
;MFYYRTVNGLQPPIKVMTLGRILVKKWIHLSVQVHQTKISFFINGLEEDNTAFDTRTLSGSIIDSASGTTQIGQSLNGLEQFVGRMQDFRLYQMALTNREILEVFSGDLFRLHIQSHCRCPGSHPRVHPLGQRYCIPNDAEDTTTDRVLRLNPEAHPLSFVNDNDIGTSWVSQVFTNITQLHQGVTISIDLQNGQYQVI
;
A
#
# COMPACT_ATOMS: atom_id res chain seq x y z
N MET A 1 -10.76 16.87 -9.60
CA MET A 1 -12.15 16.74 -9.11
C MET A 1 -12.58 15.30 -9.40
N PHE A 2 -13.17 14.60 -8.44
CA PHE A 2 -13.52 13.19 -8.57
C PHE A 2 -15.03 12.99 -8.40
N TYR A 3 -15.70 12.48 -9.43
CA TYR A 3 -17.14 12.24 -9.45
C TYR A 3 -17.42 10.76 -9.22
N TYR A 4 -18.45 10.45 -8.43
CA TYR A 4 -18.82 9.08 -8.10
C TYR A 4 -20.32 8.96 -7.86
N ARG A 5 -20.81 7.72 -7.95
CA ARG A 5 -22.20 7.35 -7.66
C ARG A 5 -22.25 6.43 -6.47
N THR A 6 -23.32 6.56 -5.69
CA THR A 6 -23.71 5.62 -4.64
C THR A 6 -25.11 5.09 -4.97
N VAL A 7 -25.66 4.25 -4.10
CA VAL A 7 -27.06 3.83 -4.17
C VAL A 7 -28.06 5.00 -4.20
N ASN A 8 -27.67 6.18 -3.70
CA ASN A 8 -28.47 7.40 -3.70
C ASN A 8 -28.27 8.27 -4.95
N GLY A 9 -27.56 7.77 -5.97
CA GLY A 9 -27.29 8.48 -7.21
C GLY A 9 -25.95 9.22 -7.25
N LEU A 10 -25.82 10.18 -8.17
CA LEU A 10 -24.61 10.99 -8.36
C LEU A 10 -24.35 11.85 -7.14
N GLN A 11 -23.14 11.75 -6.58
CA GLN A 11 -22.75 12.49 -5.39
C GLN A 11 -22.02 13.78 -5.74
N PRO A 12 -21.99 14.76 -4.80
CA PRO A 12 -21.11 15.90 -4.91
C PRO A 12 -19.65 15.44 -5.11
N PRO A 13 -18.93 16.02 -6.08
CA PRO A 13 -17.58 15.59 -6.39
C PRO A 13 -16.58 15.95 -5.28
N ILE A 14 -15.61 15.07 -5.08
CA ILE A 14 -14.48 15.35 -4.20
C ILE A 14 -13.53 16.33 -4.90
N LYS A 15 -13.28 17.46 -4.24
CA LYS A 15 -12.33 18.47 -4.68
C LYS A 15 -11.07 18.36 -3.83
N VAL A 16 -9.96 18.03 -4.49
CA VAL A 16 -8.63 17.98 -3.88
C VAL A 16 -7.86 19.20 -4.39
N MET A 17 -7.39 20.05 -3.47
CA MET A 17 -6.54 21.18 -3.81
C MET A 17 -5.10 20.71 -3.83
N THR A 18 -4.44 20.81 -4.99
CA THR A 18 -3.09 20.27 -5.16
C THR A 18 -1.98 21.23 -4.76
N LEU A 19 -2.28 22.43 -4.24
CA LEU A 19 -1.33 23.42 -3.71
C LEU A 19 -0.01 23.59 -4.51
N GLY A 20 -0.09 23.55 -5.84
CA GLY A 20 1.09 23.69 -6.72
C GLY A 20 1.89 22.40 -6.99
N ARG A 21 1.48 21.25 -6.46
CA ARG A 21 2.10 19.94 -6.73
C ARG A 21 1.96 19.49 -8.19
N ILE A 22 0.97 20.00 -8.91
CA ILE A 22 0.81 19.75 -10.35
C ILE A 22 1.49 20.88 -11.11
N LEU A 23 2.69 20.60 -11.62
CA LEU A 23 3.48 21.55 -12.40
C LEU A 23 3.12 21.49 -13.88
N VAL A 24 3.05 22.65 -14.52
CA VAL A 24 2.75 22.76 -15.94
C VAL A 24 3.89 22.14 -16.77
N LYS A 25 3.55 21.37 -17.82
CA LYS A 25 4.49 20.67 -18.72
C LYS A 25 5.43 19.66 -18.01
N LYS A 26 5.05 19.16 -16.84
CA LYS A 26 5.75 18.08 -16.16
C LYS A 26 4.85 16.85 -16.07
N TRP A 27 5.45 15.68 -16.20
CA TRP A 27 4.77 14.44 -15.90
C TRP A 27 4.52 14.33 -14.40
N ILE A 28 3.34 13.86 -14.04
CA ILE A 28 2.99 13.48 -12.67
C ILE A 28 2.48 12.05 -12.71
N HIS A 29 2.73 11.31 -11.64
CA HIS A 29 2.08 10.05 -11.38
C HIS A 29 0.94 10.28 -10.39
N LEU A 30 -0.28 9.93 -10.79
CA LEU A 30 -1.47 10.04 -9.94
C LEU A 30 -1.95 8.63 -9.59
N SER A 31 -2.06 8.33 -8.31
CA SER A 31 -2.75 7.13 -7.84
C SER A 31 -3.94 7.51 -6.99
N VAL A 32 -5.04 6.78 -7.16
CA VAL A 32 -6.26 6.92 -6.37
C VAL A 32 -6.56 5.55 -5.79
N GLN A 33 -6.55 5.47 -4.46
CA GLN A 33 -6.87 4.27 -3.71
C GLN A 33 -8.27 4.44 -3.13
N VAL A 34 -9.15 3.47 -3.36
CA VAL A 34 -10.49 3.46 -2.77
C VAL A 34 -10.69 2.15 -2.01
N HIS A 35 -11.04 2.25 -0.73
CA HIS A 35 -11.44 1.11 0.08
C HIS A 35 -12.75 1.45 0.81
N GLN A 36 -13.83 0.74 0.47
CA GLN A 36 -15.18 1.04 0.94
C GLN A 36 -15.55 2.51 0.67
N THR A 37 -15.63 3.34 1.71
CA THR A 37 -15.93 4.77 1.61
C THR A 37 -14.71 5.67 1.80
N LYS A 38 -13.51 5.11 2.00
CA LYS A 38 -12.28 5.90 2.09
C LYS A 38 -11.64 6.01 0.71
N ILE A 39 -11.32 7.24 0.32
CA ILE A 39 -10.58 7.56 -0.90
C ILE A 39 -9.30 8.30 -0.53
N SER A 40 -8.17 7.84 -1.04
CA SER A 40 -6.86 8.45 -0.81
C SER A 40 -6.19 8.78 -2.15
N PHE A 41 -5.59 9.97 -2.23
CA PHE A 41 -4.92 10.50 -3.41
C PHE A 41 -3.42 10.56 -3.17
N PHE A 42 -2.65 10.22 -4.20
CA PHE A 42 -1.19 10.17 -4.16
C PHE A 42 -0.65 10.88 -5.41
N ILE A 43 0.25 11.83 -5.21
CA ILE A 43 0.90 12.57 -6.29
C ILE A 43 2.38 12.27 -6.21
N ASN A 44 2.92 11.56 -7.20
CA ASN A 44 4.31 11.11 -7.24
C ASN A 44 4.68 10.21 -6.03
N GLY A 45 3.80 9.26 -5.70
CA GLY A 45 4.03 8.32 -4.59
C GLY A 45 3.48 8.82 -3.26
N LEU A 46 4.20 8.52 -2.18
CA LEU A 46 3.84 8.90 -0.81
C LEU A 46 4.46 10.26 -0.45
N GLU A 47 3.88 10.94 0.54
CA GLU A 47 4.55 12.07 1.20
C GLU A 47 5.74 11.59 2.05
N GLU A 48 6.58 12.51 2.53
CA GLU A 48 7.81 12.20 3.28
C GLU A 48 7.56 11.36 4.54
N ASP A 49 6.38 11.48 5.14
CA ASP A 49 5.91 10.72 6.31
C ASP A 49 5.20 9.40 5.94
N ASN A 50 5.30 8.96 4.67
CA ASN A 50 4.63 7.77 4.12
C ASN A 50 3.10 7.86 4.06
N THR A 51 2.54 9.06 4.15
CA THR A 51 1.08 9.28 4.06
C THR A 51 0.62 9.50 2.61
N ALA A 52 -0.69 9.48 2.43
CA ALA A 52 -1.33 9.95 1.21
C ALA A 52 -1.32 11.49 1.16
N PHE A 53 -1.33 12.06 -0.04
CA PHE A 53 -1.42 13.51 -0.21
C PHE A 53 -2.74 14.08 0.36
N ASP A 54 -3.86 13.37 0.16
CA ASP A 54 -5.14 13.72 0.76
C ASP A 54 -5.99 12.45 0.92
N THR A 55 -6.70 12.32 2.03
CA THR A 55 -7.65 11.23 2.28
C THR A 55 -9.01 11.81 2.67
N ARG A 56 -10.07 11.34 2.02
CA ARG A 56 -11.45 11.79 2.24
C ARG A 56 -12.36 10.61 2.50
N THR A 57 -13.48 10.91 3.15
CA THR A 57 -14.57 9.94 3.32
C THR A 57 -15.70 10.29 2.36
N LEU A 58 -16.10 9.33 1.55
CA LEU A 58 -17.22 9.40 0.63
C LEU A 58 -18.54 9.30 1.41
N SER A 59 -19.62 9.85 0.84
CA SER A 59 -20.97 9.77 1.45
C SER A 59 -21.57 8.36 1.43
N GLY A 60 -20.97 7.45 0.67
CA GLY A 60 -21.36 6.04 0.58
C GLY A 60 -20.41 5.27 -0.34
N SER A 61 -20.58 3.95 -0.39
CA SER A 61 -19.76 3.08 -1.24
C SER A 61 -19.99 3.41 -2.72
N ILE A 62 -18.90 3.41 -3.48
CA ILE A 62 -18.98 3.56 -4.94
C ILE A 62 -19.69 2.35 -5.52
N ILE A 63 -20.69 2.57 -6.36
CA ILE A 63 -21.37 1.52 -7.11
C ILE A 63 -20.99 1.57 -8.58
N ASP A 64 -20.87 0.40 -9.19
CA ASP A 64 -20.76 0.30 -10.64
C ASP A 64 -22.16 0.40 -11.26
N SER A 65 -22.25 1.18 -12.33
CA SER A 65 -23.46 1.31 -13.13
C SER A 65 -23.37 0.27 -14.23
N ALA A 66 -24.20 -0.79 -14.15
CA ALA A 66 -24.15 -1.97 -15.02
C ALA A 66 -24.24 -1.73 -16.54
N SER A 67 -24.46 -0.49 -16.99
CA SER A 67 -24.54 -0.09 -18.40
C SER A 67 -23.44 0.89 -18.85
N GLY A 68 -22.39 1.11 -18.04
CA GLY A 68 -21.34 2.08 -18.36
C GLY A 68 -20.33 1.59 -19.41
N THR A 69 -20.04 2.43 -20.40
CA THR A 69 -18.84 2.25 -21.25
C THR A 69 -17.64 2.85 -20.52
N THR A 70 -16.54 2.09 -20.40
CA THR A 70 -15.28 2.64 -19.87
C THR A 70 -14.67 3.57 -20.93
N GLN A 71 -14.48 4.82 -20.56
CA GLN A 71 -13.88 5.85 -21.42
C GLN A 71 -12.68 6.46 -20.69
N ILE A 72 -11.58 6.66 -21.42
CA ILE A 72 -10.35 7.26 -20.89
C ILE A 72 -10.05 8.49 -21.75
N GLY A 73 -9.79 9.62 -21.10
CA GLY A 73 -9.48 10.88 -21.78
C GLY A 73 -10.71 11.62 -22.32
N GLN A 74 -11.90 11.31 -21.83
CA GLN A 74 -13.14 11.96 -22.23
C GLN A 74 -14.07 12.13 -21.02
N SER A 75 -14.92 13.17 -21.02
CA SER A 75 -15.96 13.33 -20.02
C SER A 75 -17.06 12.26 -20.14
N LEU A 76 -17.82 12.07 -19.04
CA LEU A 76 -18.94 11.11 -18.97
C LEU A 76 -20.00 11.28 -20.07
N ASN A 77 -20.18 12.49 -20.61
CA ASN A 77 -21.13 12.79 -21.69
C ASN A 77 -20.50 12.76 -23.09
N GLY A 78 -19.21 12.44 -23.20
CA GLY A 78 -18.51 12.38 -24.48
C GLY A 78 -18.10 13.73 -25.08
N LEU A 79 -18.45 14.86 -24.47
CA LEU A 79 -18.31 16.18 -25.09
C LEU A 79 -16.95 16.82 -24.86
N GLU A 80 -16.26 16.48 -23.78
CA GLU A 80 -14.99 17.10 -23.41
C GLU A 80 -13.86 16.08 -23.56
N GLN A 81 -12.86 16.41 -24.38
CA GLN A 81 -11.66 15.60 -24.55
C GLN A 81 -10.56 16.08 -23.61
N PHE A 82 -9.78 15.15 -23.08
CA PHE A 82 -8.61 15.47 -22.28
C PHE A 82 -7.52 16.09 -23.17
N VAL A 83 -7.17 17.33 -22.88
CA VAL A 83 -6.10 18.06 -23.56
C VAL A 83 -4.78 17.86 -22.80
N GLY A 84 -4.03 16.83 -23.18
CA GLY A 84 -2.75 16.52 -22.56
C GLY A 84 -2.16 15.19 -23.05
N ARG A 85 -1.20 14.67 -22.31
CA ARG A 85 -0.65 13.32 -22.53
C ARG A 85 -0.97 12.45 -21.33
N MET A 86 -1.32 11.20 -21.59
CA MET A 86 -1.53 10.16 -20.58
C MET A 86 -0.68 8.97 -20.95
N GLN A 87 -0.16 8.27 -19.95
CA GLN A 87 0.64 7.07 -20.13
C GLN A 87 0.40 6.13 -18.95
N ASP A 88 0.51 4.82 -19.20
CA ASP A 88 0.52 3.78 -18.17
C ASP A 88 -0.73 3.76 -17.28
N PHE A 89 -1.90 3.73 -17.92
CA PHE A 89 -3.17 3.61 -17.21
C PHE A 89 -3.34 2.20 -16.65
N ARG A 90 -3.52 2.09 -15.32
CA ARG A 90 -3.70 0.83 -14.61
C ARG A 90 -4.92 0.91 -13.70
N LEU A 91 -5.70 -0.18 -13.66
CA LEU A 91 -6.82 -0.36 -12.76
C LEU A 91 -6.64 -1.68 -12.01
N TYR A 92 -6.77 -1.64 -10.70
CA TYR A 92 -6.63 -2.80 -9.83
C TYR A 92 -7.98 -3.15 -9.21
N GLN A 93 -8.26 -4.46 -9.09
CA GLN A 93 -9.49 -4.95 -8.45
C GLN A 93 -9.45 -4.84 -6.92
N MET A 94 -8.30 -4.49 -6.35
CA MET A 94 -8.09 -4.33 -4.92
C MET A 94 -7.41 -2.99 -4.63
N ALA A 95 -7.68 -2.43 -3.45
CA ALA A 95 -6.97 -1.27 -2.96
C ALA A 95 -5.50 -1.65 -2.68
N LEU A 96 -4.58 -1.11 -3.48
CA LEU A 96 -3.14 -1.26 -3.24
C LEU A 96 -2.76 -0.64 -1.90
N THR A 97 -1.79 -1.20 -1.20
CA THR A 97 -1.22 -0.60 0.02
C THR A 97 -0.35 0.63 -0.31
N ASN A 98 -0.05 1.48 0.68
CA ASN A 98 0.84 2.63 0.44
C ASN A 98 2.22 2.21 -0.09
N ARG A 99 2.72 1.07 0.41
CA ARG A 99 3.99 0.50 -0.02
C ARG A 99 3.98 0.05 -1.49
N GLU A 100 2.87 -0.52 -1.95
CA GLU A 100 2.67 -0.90 -3.35
C GLU A 100 2.47 0.31 -4.25
N ILE A 101 1.80 1.37 -3.77
CA ILE A 101 1.68 2.63 -4.51
C ILE A 101 3.05 3.26 -4.73
N LEU A 102 3.93 3.22 -3.72
CA LEU A 102 5.32 3.66 -3.86
C LEU A 102 6.08 2.81 -4.89
N GLU A 103 5.91 1.48 -4.87
CA GLU A 103 6.52 0.58 -5.86
C GLU A 103 6.04 0.88 -7.27
N VAL A 104 4.73 1.08 -7.48
CA VAL A 104 4.17 1.43 -8.80
C VAL A 104 4.73 2.75 -9.30
N PHE A 105 4.93 3.74 -8.42
CA PHE A 105 5.48 5.04 -8.79
C PHE A 105 6.99 5.00 -9.09
N SER A 106 7.77 4.39 -8.19
CA SER A 106 9.25 4.47 -8.20
C SER A 106 9.92 3.28 -8.88
N GLY A 107 9.22 2.15 -9.01
CA GLY A 107 9.81 0.85 -9.35
C GLY A 107 10.43 0.13 -8.16
N ASP A 108 10.55 0.79 -7.01
CA ASP A 108 11.23 0.28 -5.83
C ASP A 108 10.24 -0.05 -4.70
N LEU A 109 10.18 -1.32 -4.33
CA LEU A 109 9.42 -1.76 -3.17
C LEU A 109 10.24 -1.55 -1.89
N PHE A 110 9.88 -0.54 -1.10
CA PHE A 110 10.48 -0.25 0.21
C PHE A 110 10.58 -1.52 1.06
N ARG A 111 11.74 -1.89 1.61
CA ARG A 111 11.87 -3.14 2.37
C ARG A 111 11.47 -2.96 3.84
N LEU A 112 10.78 -3.95 4.39
CA LEU A 112 10.37 -3.99 5.80
C LEU A 112 11.01 -5.21 6.49
N HIS A 113 10.98 -5.22 7.83
CA HIS A 113 11.55 -6.33 8.63
C HIS A 113 10.85 -7.67 8.36
N ILE A 114 9.51 -7.71 8.34
CA ILE A 114 8.76 -8.93 7.96
C ILE A 114 8.68 -9.04 6.44
N GLN A 115 8.64 -10.27 5.94
CA GLN A 115 8.47 -10.65 4.54
C GLN A 115 7.54 -9.69 3.77
N SER A 116 7.95 -9.34 2.55
CA SER A 116 7.21 -8.42 1.69
C SER A 116 5.80 -8.90 1.33
N HIS A 117 5.56 -10.22 1.39
CA HIS A 117 4.26 -10.84 1.14
C HIS A 117 3.23 -10.58 2.24
N CYS A 118 3.65 -10.21 3.46
CA CYS A 118 2.74 -9.80 4.53
C CYS A 118 2.25 -8.37 4.26
N ARG A 119 1.18 -8.26 3.50
CA ARG A 119 0.60 -6.98 3.07
C ARG A 119 -0.30 -6.40 4.16
N CYS A 120 -0.31 -5.08 4.26
CA CYS A 120 -1.34 -4.40 5.03
C CYS A 120 -2.72 -4.57 4.36
N PRO A 121 -3.82 -4.67 5.12
CA PRO A 121 -5.15 -4.78 4.53
C PRO A 121 -5.61 -3.43 3.98
N GLY A 122 -6.56 -3.44 3.04
CA GLY A 122 -7.10 -2.20 2.45
C GLY A 122 -7.75 -1.24 3.45
N SER A 123 -8.23 -1.74 4.60
CA SER A 123 -8.75 -0.91 5.70
C SER A 123 -7.65 -0.12 6.42
N HIS A 124 -6.41 -0.63 6.42
CA HIS A 124 -5.26 -0.05 7.12
C HIS A 124 -4.05 -0.08 6.18
N PRO A 125 -4.03 0.68 5.08
CA PRO A 125 -3.04 0.49 4.01
C PRO A 125 -1.65 1.06 4.33
N ARG A 126 -1.49 1.83 5.41
CA ARG A 126 -0.22 2.45 5.81
C ARG A 126 0.48 1.58 6.85
N VAL A 127 1.78 1.36 6.69
CA VAL A 127 2.59 0.70 7.73
C VAL A 127 2.74 1.67 8.90
N HIS A 128 2.52 1.18 10.13
CA HIS A 128 2.61 2.03 11.31
C HIS A 128 4.08 2.45 11.53
N PRO A 129 4.38 3.76 11.59
CA PRO A 129 5.76 4.25 11.59
C PRO A 129 6.50 3.91 12.89
N LEU A 130 5.82 3.97 14.03
CA LEU A 130 6.39 3.57 15.33
C LEU A 130 6.47 2.05 15.54
N GLY A 131 5.94 1.23 14.63
CA GLY A 131 5.93 -0.22 14.79
C GLY A 131 5.47 -0.95 13.53
N GLN A 132 6.43 -1.34 12.67
CA GLN A 132 6.19 -1.99 11.37
C GLN A 132 5.38 -3.29 11.39
N ARG A 133 5.11 -3.80 12.60
CA ARG A 133 4.24 -4.93 12.88
C ARG A 133 2.75 -4.62 12.68
N TYR A 134 2.40 -3.35 12.77
CA TYR A 134 1.05 -2.87 12.64
C TYR A 134 0.86 -2.11 11.33
N CYS A 135 -0.38 -2.07 10.88
CA CYS A 135 -0.85 -1.19 9.84
C CYS A 135 -1.95 -0.28 10.40
N ILE A 136 -2.04 0.93 9.86
CA ILE A 136 -2.95 2.00 10.27
C ILE A 136 -3.70 2.58 9.07
N PRO A 137 -4.87 3.22 9.27
CA PRO A 137 -5.57 3.94 8.21
C PRO A 137 -4.75 5.13 7.69
N ASN A 138 -5.04 5.57 6.47
CA ASN A 138 -4.31 6.71 5.86
C ASN A 138 -4.59 8.05 6.55
N ASP A 139 -5.79 8.25 7.06
CA ASP A 139 -6.22 9.47 7.75
C ASP A 139 -5.97 9.44 9.27
N ALA A 140 -5.31 8.39 9.77
CA ALA A 140 -4.96 8.29 11.17
C ALA A 140 -3.60 8.95 11.48
N GLU A 141 -3.47 9.46 12.70
CA GLU A 141 -2.19 9.92 13.25
C GLU A 141 -1.25 8.73 13.53
N ASP A 142 0.06 9.01 13.57
CA ASP A 142 1.10 7.99 13.78
C ASP A 142 1.06 7.32 15.15
N THR A 143 0.36 7.90 16.11
CA THR A 143 0.15 7.37 17.48
C THR A 143 -1.19 6.67 17.63
N THR A 144 -1.95 6.48 16.55
CA THR A 144 -3.30 5.89 16.61
C THR A 144 -3.29 4.50 17.25
N THR A 145 -4.34 4.23 18.02
CA THR A 145 -4.65 2.88 18.51
C THR A 145 -5.48 2.07 17.52
N ASP A 146 -6.06 2.73 16.51
CA ASP A 146 -6.77 2.08 15.41
C ASP A 146 -5.74 1.45 14.45
N ARG A 147 -5.35 0.23 14.79
CA ARG A 147 -4.26 -0.50 14.14
C ARG A 147 -4.55 -1.98 14.10
N VAL A 148 -4.07 -2.63 13.05
CA VAL A 148 -4.19 -4.09 12.85
C VAL A 148 -2.82 -4.72 12.66
N LEU A 149 -2.68 -5.99 13.02
CA LEU A 149 -1.44 -6.73 12.74
C LEU A 149 -1.25 -6.90 11.23
N ARG A 150 -0.02 -6.71 10.77
CA ARG A 150 0.38 -6.98 9.37
C ARG A 150 0.47 -8.48 9.08
N LEU A 151 0.75 -9.28 10.11
CA LEU A 151 0.74 -10.73 10.05
C LEU A 151 -0.67 -11.26 10.31
N ASN A 152 -1.04 -12.31 9.59
CA ASN A 152 -2.29 -13.02 9.82
C ASN A 152 -2.28 -13.61 11.25
N PRO A 153 -3.36 -13.44 12.04
CA PRO A 153 -3.49 -14.06 13.36
C PRO A 153 -3.33 -15.59 13.37
N GLU A 154 -3.61 -16.25 12.24
CA GLU A 154 -3.46 -17.69 12.04
C GLU A 154 -2.05 -18.10 11.59
N ALA A 155 -1.13 -17.15 11.41
CA ALA A 155 0.26 -17.47 11.14
C ALA A 155 0.88 -18.24 12.32
N HIS A 156 1.81 -19.16 12.01
CA HIS A 156 2.49 -19.95 13.04
C HIS A 156 3.12 -19.07 14.13
N PRO A 157 3.23 -19.60 15.37
CA PRO A 157 3.70 -18.82 16.53
C PRO A 157 5.03 -18.11 16.26
N LEU A 158 4.99 -16.79 16.41
CA LEU A 158 6.11 -15.87 16.10
C LEU A 158 7.29 -16.03 17.08
N SER A 159 7.08 -16.73 18.19
CA SER A 159 8.11 -17.10 19.15
C SER A 159 9.31 -17.82 18.52
N PHE A 160 9.12 -18.51 17.39
CA PHE A 160 10.18 -19.25 16.71
C PHE A 160 10.97 -18.41 15.68
N VAL A 161 10.49 -17.21 15.34
CA VAL A 161 11.12 -16.35 14.31
C VAL A 161 11.98 -15.27 14.94
N ASN A 162 11.45 -14.58 15.97
CA ASN A 162 12.11 -13.43 16.57
C ASN A 162 11.52 -13.07 17.94
N ASP A 163 11.76 -13.87 18.98
CA ASP A 163 11.42 -13.51 20.38
C ASP A 163 9.99 -12.96 20.62
N ASN A 164 9.04 -13.33 19.75
CA ASN A 164 7.67 -12.83 19.70
C ASN A 164 7.52 -11.31 19.37
N ASP A 165 8.55 -10.71 18.77
CA ASP A 165 8.59 -9.33 18.30
C ASP A 165 8.81 -9.24 16.78
N ILE A 166 7.72 -9.10 16.03
CA ILE A 166 7.78 -9.02 14.56
C ILE A 166 8.34 -7.69 14.01
N GLY A 167 8.71 -6.76 14.89
CA GLY A 167 9.48 -5.57 14.55
C GLY A 167 10.99 -5.80 14.56
N THR A 168 11.47 -6.90 15.14
CA THR A 168 12.90 -7.23 15.18
C THR A 168 13.27 -8.19 14.06
N SER A 169 14.54 -8.18 13.67
CA SER A 169 15.12 -9.19 12.79
C SER A 169 16.42 -9.68 13.41
N TRP A 170 16.70 -10.97 13.23
CA TRP A 170 18.00 -11.52 13.55
C TRP A 170 18.95 -11.28 12.37
N VAL A 171 19.95 -10.43 12.58
CA VAL A 171 21.02 -10.20 11.61
C VAL A 171 22.28 -10.85 12.14
N SER A 172 22.72 -11.93 11.50
CA SER A 172 24.02 -12.53 11.79
C SER A 172 25.07 -12.04 10.80
N GLN A 173 26.13 -11.43 11.33
CA GLN A 173 27.31 -11.10 10.55
C GLN A 173 28.28 -12.28 10.61
N VAL A 174 27.94 -13.34 9.88
CA VAL A 174 28.72 -14.60 9.87
C VAL A 174 29.98 -14.46 9.00
N PHE A 175 29.96 -13.55 8.02
CA PHE A 175 31.06 -13.36 7.07
C PHE A 175 31.57 -11.93 7.12
N THR A 176 32.89 -11.77 7.16
CA THR A 176 33.55 -10.45 7.12
C THR A 176 33.68 -9.90 5.70
N ASN A 177 33.60 -10.76 4.68
CA ASN A 177 33.61 -10.38 3.26
C ASN A 177 32.93 -11.42 2.38
N ILE A 178 32.62 -11.05 1.13
CA ILE A 178 31.89 -11.90 0.18
C ILE A 178 32.68 -13.15 -0.25
N THR A 179 34.02 -13.12 -0.14
CA THR A 179 34.89 -14.26 -0.48
C THR A 179 34.61 -15.47 0.41
N GLN A 180 34.29 -15.25 1.69
CA GLN A 180 33.88 -16.33 2.60
C GLN A 180 32.51 -16.90 2.23
N LEU A 181 31.57 -16.08 1.75
CA LEU A 181 30.28 -16.57 1.25
C LEU A 181 30.46 -17.48 0.02
N HIS A 182 31.40 -17.13 -0.87
CA HIS A 182 31.72 -17.95 -2.06
C HIS A 182 32.34 -19.31 -1.72
N GLN A 183 32.86 -19.50 -0.51
CA GLN A 183 33.36 -20.81 -0.03
C GLN A 183 32.23 -21.76 0.37
N GLY A 184 30.97 -21.28 0.35
CA GLY A 184 29.79 -22.04 0.70
C GLY A 184 29.42 -21.89 2.17
N VAL A 185 28.13 -22.10 2.47
CA VAL A 185 27.60 -22.06 3.83
C VAL A 185 27.09 -23.43 4.19
N THR A 186 27.59 -24.00 5.28
CA THR A 186 27.02 -25.22 5.87
C THR A 186 26.24 -24.83 7.12
N ILE A 187 24.93 -25.08 7.08
CA ILE A 187 24.05 -24.91 8.24
C ILE A 187 23.84 -26.28 8.85
N SER A 188 24.37 -26.52 10.05
CA SER A 188 24.14 -27.73 10.82
C SER A 188 23.10 -27.44 11.89
N ILE A 189 21.96 -28.11 11.81
CA ILE A 189 20.87 -27.97 12.78
C ILE A 189 20.84 -29.25 13.61
N ASP A 190 21.20 -29.14 14.89
CA ASP A 190 21.08 -30.25 15.85
C ASP A 190 19.72 -30.17 16.53
N LEU A 191 18.83 -31.10 16.16
CA LEU A 191 17.48 -31.18 16.69
C LEU A 191 17.45 -32.21 17.82
N GLN A 192 17.52 -31.76 19.07
CA GLN A 192 17.43 -32.66 20.22
C GLN A 192 15.99 -33.01 20.57
N ASN A 193 15.64 -34.29 20.42
CA ASN A 193 14.44 -34.99 20.90
C ASN A 193 13.11 -34.20 20.81
N GLY A 194 12.37 -34.44 19.72
CA GLY A 194 11.00 -34.00 19.52
C GLY A 194 10.42 -34.51 18.19
N GLN A 195 9.09 -34.40 18.01
CA GLN A 195 8.49 -34.49 16.68
C GLN A 195 8.59 -33.11 16.02
N TYR A 196 9.39 -33.01 14.96
CA TYR A 196 9.51 -31.80 14.14
C TYR A 196 8.69 -32.00 12.89
N GLN A 197 7.75 -31.11 12.64
CA GLN A 197 6.96 -31.10 11.41
C GLN A 197 7.43 -29.94 10.55
N VAL A 198 7.93 -30.25 9.36
CA VAL A 198 8.12 -29.26 8.30
C VAL A 198 6.88 -29.36 7.43
N ILE A 199 6.06 -28.31 7.43
CA ILE A 199 4.87 -28.17 6.56
C ILE A 199 5.23 -27.19 5.46
#